data_AF-V5HCK2-F1
#
_entry.id   AF-V5HCK2-F1
#
_cell.length_a   1.000
_cell.length_b   1.000
_cell.length_c   1.000
_cell.angle_alpha   90.00
_cell.angle_beta   90.00
_cell.angle_gamma   90.00
#
_symmetry.space_group_name_H-M   'P 1'
#
loop_
_entity.id
_entity.type
_entity.pdbx_description
1 polymer ?
#
loop_
_entity_poly.entity_id
_entity_poly.type
_entity_poly.pdbx_seq_one_letter_code
_entity_poly.pdbx_strand_id
1 'polypeptide(L)'
;SAITAVAAYQVHGQACHLRELDLCAASLLLFNQNPSGVATTDAEVDKQCGFLKESQECFKNFTTRCTTPLQRELIGFVSEGSQELFKQFCSKGTEIRTNYLKHAPSPRPDPSPRSKL
;
A
#
# COMPACT_ATOMS: atom_id res chain seq x y z
N SER A 1 -40.94 -13.33 0.87
CA SER A 1 -40.15 -13.37 2.11
C SER A 1 -39.29 -12.13 2.24
N ALA A 2 -39.75 -11.11 2.98
CA ALA A 2 -38.99 -9.90 3.26
C ALA A 2 -37.78 -10.15 4.18
N ILE A 3 -37.85 -11.20 5.00
CA ILE A 3 -36.80 -11.60 5.95
C ILE A 3 -35.48 -11.93 5.24
N THR A 4 -35.53 -12.56 4.06
CA THR A 4 -34.33 -12.92 3.28
C THR A 4 -33.63 -11.69 2.68
N ALA A 5 -34.40 -10.67 2.30
CA ALA A 5 -33.85 -9.43 1.73
C ALA A 5 -33.12 -8.59 2.78
N VAL A 6 -33.67 -8.50 4.01
CA VAL A 6 -33.06 -7.71 5.09
C VAL A 6 -31.70 -8.30 5.51
N ALA A 7 -31.55 -9.62 5.55
CA ALA A 7 -30.28 -10.26 5.89
C ALA A 7 -29.16 -9.97 4.86
N ALA A 8 -29.47 -9.95 3.56
CA ALA A 8 -28.49 -9.66 2.52
C ALA A 8 -27.97 -8.22 2.56
N TYR A 9 -28.82 -7.25 2.91
CA TYR A 9 -28.42 -5.84 3.10
C TYR A 9 -27.45 -5.66 4.27
N GLN A 10 -27.66 -6.39 5.37
CA GLN A 10 -26.80 -6.29 6.56
C GLN A 10 -25.39 -6.85 6.31
N VAL A 11 -25.27 -7.94 5.53
CA VAL A 11 -23.97 -8.54 5.17
C VAL A 11 -23.19 -7.64 4.21
N HIS A 12 -23.87 -6.95 3.28
CA HIS A 12 -23.23 -5.96 2.40
C HIS A 12 -22.76 -4.71 3.17
N GLY A 13 -23.53 -4.28 4.18
CA GLY A 13 -23.14 -3.18 5.07
C GLY A 13 -21.88 -3.48 5.88
N GLN A 14 -21.69 -4.72 6.34
CA GLN A 14 -20.49 -5.09 7.09
C GLN A 14 -19.20 -5.06 6.25
N ALA A 15 -19.27 -5.46 4.98
CA ALA A 15 -18.12 -5.50 4.07
C ALA A 15 -17.74 -4.12 3.48
N CYS A 16 -18.59 -3.11 3.66
CA CYS A 16 -18.40 -1.75 3.13
C CYS A 16 -18.21 -0.68 4.21
N HIS A 17 -17.92 -1.09 5.45
CA HIS A 17 -17.48 -0.17 6.47
C HIS A 17 -16.09 0.39 6.14
N LEU A 18 -15.87 1.67 6.48
CA LEU A 18 -14.57 2.32 6.34
C LEU A 18 -13.46 1.64 7.16
N ARG A 19 -13.81 0.81 8.13
CA ARG A 19 -12.86 -0.03 8.87
C ARG A 19 -12.05 -0.96 7.95
N GLU A 20 -12.61 -1.42 6.83
CA GLU A 20 -11.86 -2.20 5.85
C GLU A 20 -10.76 -1.36 5.19
N LEU A 21 -10.98 -0.05 5.01
CA LEU A 21 -9.94 0.86 4.52
C LEU A 21 -8.82 1.04 5.54
N ASP A 22 -9.14 1.10 6.84
CA ASP A 22 -8.12 1.12 7.90
C ASP A 22 -7.25 -0.15 7.85
N LEU A 23 -7.87 -1.31 7.59
CA LEU A 23 -7.15 -2.57 7.41
C LEU A 23 -6.28 -2.55 6.15
N CYS A 24 -6.74 -1.96 5.05
CA CYS A 24 -5.91 -1.78 3.85
C CYS A 24 -4.67 -0.91 4.14
N ALA A 25 -4.77 0.07 5.04
CA ALA A 25 -3.64 0.93 5.42
C ALA A 25 -2.70 0.28 6.46
N ALA A 26 -3.11 -0.81 7.11
CA ALA A 26 -2.32 -1.43 8.17
C ALA A 26 -0.95 -1.92 7.69
N SER A 27 -0.86 -2.44 6.47
CA SER A 27 0.42 -2.86 5.88
C SER A 27 1.37 -1.68 5.64
N LEU A 28 0.85 -0.46 5.47
CA LEU A 28 1.66 0.76 5.32
C LEU A 28 2.35 1.17 6.62
N LEU A 29 1.87 0.70 7.78
CA LEU A 29 2.58 0.89 9.05
C LEU A 29 3.95 0.19 9.02
N LEU A 30 4.10 -0.85 8.19
CA LEU A 30 5.34 -1.59 8.02
C LEU A 30 6.31 -0.89 7.06
N PHE A 31 5.85 0.10 6.29
CA PHE A 31 6.66 0.81 5.30
C PHE A 31 7.88 1.51 5.92
N ASN A 32 7.74 2.03 7.14
CA ASN A 32 8.78 2.73 7.90
C ASN A 32 9.62 1.82 8.82
N GLN A 33 9.49 0.49 8.70
CA GLN A 33 10.24 -0.44 9.56
C GLN A 33 11.74 -0.50 9.29
N ASN A 34 12.23 0.17 8.24
CA ASN A 34 13.67 0.35 8.08
C ASN A 34 14.19 1.21 9.25
N PRO A 35 15.26 0.82 9.97
CA PRO A 35 15.83 1.63 11.06
C PRO A 35 16.22 3.06 10.68
N SER A 36 16.41 3.34 9.38
CA SER A 36 16.65 4.67 8.81
C SER A 36 15.35 5.40 8.37
N GLY A 37 14.21 4.72 8.33
CA GLY A 37 12.96 5.18 7.74
C GLY A 37 12.97 5.27 6.21
N VAL A 38 14.10 4.97 5.55
CA VAL A 38 14.30 5.16 4.11
C VAL A 38 14.91 3.90 3.51
N ALA A 39 14.34 3.40 2.41
CA ALA A 39 14.96 2.32 1.66
C ALA A 39 16.18 2.85 0.89
N THR A 40 17.31 2.19 1.08
CA THR A 40 18.63 2.58 0.57
C THR A 40 19.17 1.59 -0.46
N THR A 41 18.52 0.44 -0.60
CA THR A 41 18.87 -0.59 -1.56
C THR A 41 17.65 -1.06 -2.35
N ASP A 42 17.89 -1.63 -3.53
CA ASP A 42 16.82 -2.26 -4.32
C ASP A 42 16.03 -3.32 -3.53
N ALA A 43 16.71 -4.11 -2.70
CA ALA A 43 16.03 -5.13 -1.90
C ALA A 43 15.08 -4.52 -0.85
N GLU A 44 15.47 -3.40 -0.25
CA GLU A 44 14.62 -2.67 0.70
C GLU A 44 13.43 -2.00 0.00
N VAL A 45 13.65 -1.42 -1.19
CA VAL A 45 12.55 -0.87 -2.01
C VAL A 45 11.60 -1.98 -2.45
N ASP A 46 12.10 -3.13 -2.88
CA ASP A 46 11.27 -4.29 -3.24
C ASP A 46 10.39 -4.75 -2.08
N LYS A 47 10.95 -4.79 -0.86
CA LYS A 47 10.21 -5.12 0.36
C LYS A 47 9.09 -4.10 0.62
N GLN A 48 9.40 -2.81 0.54
CA GLN A 48 8.40 -1.75 0.70
C GLN A 48 7.29 -1.81 -0.36
N CYS A 49 7.66 -2.07 -1.61
CA CYS A 49 6.72 -2.25 -2.71
C CYS A 49 5.79 -3.46 -2.53
N GLY A 50 6.23 -4.50 -1.82
CA GLY A 50 5.36 -5.60 -1.39
C GLY A 50 4.18 -5.12 -0.54
N PHE A 51 4.44 -4.33 0.50
CA PHE A 51 3.39 -3.78 1.38
C PHE A 51 2.49 -2.78 0.65
N LEU A 52 3.06 -1.93 -0.21
CA LEU A 52 2.30 -0.98 -1.02
C LEU A 52 1.36 -1.70 -2.00
N LYS A 53 1.82 -2.79 -2.61
CA LYS A 53 1.02 -3.60 -3.53
C LYS A 53 -0.16 -4.25 -2.81
N GLU A 54 0.09 -4.85 -1.65
CA GLU A 54 -0.95 -5.45 -0.81
C GLU A 54 -2.03 -4.41 -0.43
N SER A 55 -1.59 -3.21 -0.02
CA SER A 55 -2.50 -2.11 0.32
C SER A 55 -3.35 -1.65 -0.87
N GLN A 56 -2.74 -1.51 -2.05
CA GLN A 56 -3.45 -1.14 -3.28
C GLN A 56 -4.45 -2.21 -3.73
N GLU A 57 -4.09 -3.48 -3.65
CA GLU A 57 -4.99 -4.59 -3.99
C GLU A 57 -6.19 -4.63 -3.04
N CYS A 58 -5.97 -4.42 -1.75
CA CYS A 58 -7.03 -4.27 -0.75
C CYS A 58 -7.96 -3.09 -1.09
N PHE A 59 -7.41 -1.90 -1.33
CA PHE A 59 -8.18 -0.71 -1.68
C PHE A 59 -8.98 -0.88 -2.98
N LYS A 60 -8.38 -1.51 -4.00
CA LYS A 60 -9.04 -1.84 -5.26
C LYS A 60 -10.20 -2.81 -5.05
N ASN A 61 -10.03 -3.82 -4.21
CA ASN A 61 -11.10 -4.77 -3.89
C ASN A 61 -12.25 -4.10 -3.13
N PHE A 62 -11.94 -3.25 -2.15
CA PHE A 62 -12.95 -2.48 -1.41
C PHE A 62 -13.75 -1.57 -2.36
N THR A 63 -13.07 -0.72 -3.12
CA THR A 63 -13.74 0.18 -4.08
C THR A 63 -14.48 -0.59 -5.15
N THR A 64 -14.01 -1.79 -5.51
CA THR A 64 -14.72 -2.65 -6.45
C THR A 64 -16.09 -3.13 -5.95
N ARG A 65 -16.24 -3.29 -4.65
CA ARG A 65 -17.46 -3.83 -4.02
C ARG A 65 -18.37 -2.74 -3.46
N CYS A 66 -17.78 -1.63 -3.02
CA CYS A 66 -18.43 -0.69 -2.11
C CYS A 66 -18.65 0.72 -2.69
N THR A 67 -18.22 0.96 -3.94
CA THR A 67 -18.48 2.25 -4.62
C THR A 67 -19.27 2.07 -5.89
N THR A 68 -20.01 3.12 -6.26
CA THR A 68 -20.75 3.17 -7.53
C THR A 68 -19.78 3.29 -8.72
N PRO A 69 -20.22 2.99 -9.95
CA PRO A 69 -19.38 3.16 -11.14
C PRO A 69 -18.80 4.58 -11.27
N LEU A 70 -19.61 5.62 -11.06
CA LEU A 70 -19.16 7.02 -11.12
C LEU A 70 -18.14 7.34 -10.04
N GLN A 71 -18.35 6.86 -8.81
CA GLN A 71 -17.38 7.05 -7.72
C GLN A 71 -16.05 6.36 -8.04
N ARG A 72 -16.09 5.18 -8.67
CA ARG A 72 -14.88 4.45 -9.09
C ARG A 72 -14.12 5.14 -10.20
N GLU A 73 -14.83 5.72 -11.15
CA GLU A 73 -14.22 6.55 -12.20
C GLU A 73 -13.51 7.76 -11.59
N LEU A 74 -14.17 8.47 -10.67
CA LEU A 74 -13.56 9.58 -9.94
C LEU A 74 -12.33 9.13 -9.15
N ILE A 75 -12.41 8.00 -8.43
CA ILE A 75 -11.27 7.41 -7.69
C ILE A 75 -10.11 7.09 -8.66
N GLY A 76 -10.41 6.49 -9.82
CA GLY A 76 -9.43 6.19 -10.86
C GLY A 76 -8.72 7.46 -11.33
N PHE A 77 -9.50 8.50 -11.65
CA PHE A 77 -8.98 9.80 -12.09
C PHE A 77 -8.08 10.46 -11.03
N VAL A 78 -8.52 10.54 -9.76
CA VAL A 78 -7.70 11.18 -8.71
C VAL A 78 -6.46 10.36 -8.32
N SER A 79 -6.46 9.05 -8.57
CA SER A 79 -5.34 8.16 -8.21
C SER A 79 -4.36 7.90 -9.36
N GLU A 80 -4.66 8.33 -10.60
CA GLU A 80 -3.85 8.05 -11.80
C GLU A 80 -2.37 8.39 -11.61
N GLY A 81 -2.08 9.63 -11.18
CA GLY A 81 -0.71 10.08 -10.97
C GLY A 81 0.02 9.29 -9.87
N SER A 82 -0.70 8.91 -8.81
CA SER A 82 -0.12 8.09 -7.72
C SER A 82 0.17 6.66 -8.17
N GLN A 83 -0.68 6.08 -9.03
CA GLN A 83 -0.48 4.75 -9.60
C GLN A 83 0.72 4.72 -10.55
N GLU A 84 0.89 5.75 -11.39
CA GLU A 84 2.06 5.84 -12.27
C GLU A 84 3.34 6.02 -11.46
N LEU A 85 3.35 6.90 -10.44
CA LEU A 85 4.49 7.05 -9.55
C LEU A 85 4.84 5.73 -8.85
N PHE A 86 3.83 5.02 -8.32
CA PHE A 86 4.01 3.72 -7.71
C PHE A 86 4.67 2.72 -8.68
N LYS A 87 4.16 2.63 -9.91
CA LYS A 87 4.70 1.75 -10.95
C LYS A 87 6.16 2.10 -11.25
N GLN A 88 6.48 3.38 -11.42
CA GLN A 88 7.84 3.82 -11.68
C GLN A 88 8.75 3.50 -10.50
N PHE A 89 8.37 3.88 -9.28
CA PHE A 89 9.15 3.62 -8.07
C PHE A 89 9.38 2.13 -7.80
N CYS A 90 8.37 1.29 -8.00
CA CYS A 90 8.44 -0.14 -7.71
C CYS A 90 9.00 -1.01 -8.84
N SER A 91 9.28 -0.41 -10.01
CA SER A 91 9.93 -1.11 -11.12
C SER A 91 11.43 -0.84 -11.11
N LYS A 92 12.24 -1.90 -11.25
CA LYS A 92 13.70 -1.77 -11.31
C LYS A 92 14.14 -1.04 -12.59
N GLY A 93 15.17 -0.21 -12.47
CA GLY A 93 15.79 0.49 -13.60
C GLY A 93 15.02 1.69 -14.14
N THR A 94 13.89 2.08 -13.54
CA THR A 94 13.22 3.32 -13.88
C THR A 94 14.02 4.53 -13.42
N GLU A 95 13.83 5.66 -14.07
CA GLU A 95 14.48 6.91 -13.69
C GLU A 95 14.11 7.32 -12.25
N ILE A 96 12.83 7.18 -11.88
CA ILE A 96 12.35 7.51 -10.52
C ILE A 96 13.06 6.69 -9.46
N ARG A 97 13.12 5.36 -9.62
CA ARG A 97 13.75 4.48 -8.63
C ARG A 97 15.26 4.69 -8.58
N THR A 98 15.89 4.86 -9.75
CA THR A 98 17.33 5.12 -9.85
C THR A 98 17.69 6.44 -9.17
N ASN A 99 16.93 7.50 -9.44
CA ASN A 99 17.13 8.80 -8.80
C ASN A 99 16.83 8.74 -7.30
N TYR A 100 15.81 8.00 -6.86
CA TYR A 100 15.54 7.79 -5.44
C TYR A 100 16.75 7.15 -4.74
N LEU A 101 17.23 6.00 -5.24
CA LEU A 101 18.36 5.28 -4.65
C LEU A 101 19.67 6.08 -4.71
N LYS A 102 19.87 6.89 -5.76
CA LYS A 102 21.03 7.79 -5.88
C LYS A 102 21.10 8.84 -4.77
N HIS A 103 19.95 9.31 -4.29
CA HIS A 103 19.87 10.35 -3.25
C HIS A 103 19.48 9.80 -1.88
N ALA A 104 19.20 8.50 -1.78
CA ALA A 104 18.97 7.85 -0.50
C ALA A 104 20.25 7.97 0.35
N PRO A 105 20.12 8.28 1.66
CA PRO A 105 21.27 8.30 2.55
C PRO A 105 21.96 6.94 2.53
N SER A 106 23.28 6.93 2.70
CA SER A 106 24.02 5.67 2.78
C SER A 106 23.43 4.78 3.89
N PRO A 107 23.29 3.47 3.66
CA PRO A 107 22.92 2.55 4.72
C PRO A 107 23.87 2.76 5.91
N ARG A 108 23.33 3.06 7.10
CA ARG A 108 24.18 3.04 8.30
C ARG A 108 24.71 1.61 8.46
N PRO A 109 25.99 1.43 8.83
CA PRO A 109 26.51 0.09 9.10
C PRO A 109 25.62 -0.58 10.13
N ASP A 110 25.25 -1.83 9.84
CA ASP A 110 24.46 -2.69 10.72
C ASP A 110 25.07 -2.63 12.13
N PRO A 111 24.30 -2.32 13.20
CA PRO A 111 24.81 -2.44 14.55
C PRO A 111 25.25 -3.88 14.77
N SER A 112 26.57 -4.10 14.67
CA SER A 112 27.29 -5.31 15.05
C SER A 112 26.60 -5.96 16.25
N PRO A 113 26.42 -7.30 16.26
CA PRO A 113 25.71 -7.99 17.33
C PRO A 113 26.41 -7.62 18.64
N ARG A 114 25.71 -6.80 19.44
CA ARG A 114 26.14 -6.39 20.76
C ARG A 114 26.52 -7.67 21.49
N SER A 115 27.82 -7.82 21.76
CA SER A 115 28.40 -8.87 22.56
C SER A 115 27.49 -9.08 23.76
N LYS A 116 26.88 -10.27 23.88
CA LYS A 116 26.27 -10.70 25.12
C LYS A 116 27.41 -10.71 26.14
N LEU A 117 27.43 -9.69 26.99
CA LEU A 117 28.20 -9.68 28.22
C LEU A 117 27.52 -10.63 29.21
#